data_AF-A0A263CVX9-F1
#
_entry.id   AF-A0A263CVX9-F1
#
_cell.length_a   1.000
_cell.length_b   1.000
_cell.length_c   1.000
_cell.angle_alpha   90.00
_cell.angle_beta   90.00
_cell.angle_gamma   90.00
#
_symmetry.space_group_name_H-M   'P 1'
#
loop_
_entity.id
_entity.type
_entity.pdbx_description
1 polymer ?
#
loop_
_entity_poly.entity_id
_entity_poly.type
_entity_poly.pdbx_seq_one_letter_code
_entity_poly.pdbx_strand_id
1 'polypeptide(L)'
;MLAMLDPATVSGDDLLSLASPAALDQLAALREQAEAVLVPALATRTGTWSVGPTFTGSVLMNADADLIAAGTLVEIKTVLGSKRADGSRYATLDAKVLFQILGYALLDFHDEFTIREVALFNARFGHLAIWNLQDLLDGAAGRPVELSSLRAEFEEFLRNEGEPVVEVRRAHV
;
A
#
# COMPACT_ATOMS: atom_id res chain seq x y z
N MET A 1 26.53 24.04 1.60
CA MET A 1 27.49 22.97 1.24
C MET A 1 27.20 21.83 2.21
N LEU A 2 26.48 20.79 1.78
CA LEU A 2 26.23 19.61 2.62
C LEU A 2 27.57 18.90 2.79
N ALA A 3 28.05 18.79 4.02
CA ALA A 3 29.17 17.90 4.32
C ALA A 3 28.73 16.48 3.96
N MET A 4 29.53 15.76 3.19
CA MET A 4 29.26 14.33 2.98
C MET A 4 29.47 13.63 4.32
N LEU A 5 28.39 13.09 4.87
CA LEU A 5 28.45 12.23 6.06
C LEU A 5 29.05 10.89 5.64
N ASP A 6 29.99 10.38 6.44
CA ASP A 6 30.53 9.04 6.27
C ASP A 6 29.50 8.01 6.81
N PRO A 7 28.96 7.11 5.96
CA PRO A 7 27.98 6.11 6.40
C PRO A 7 28.48 5.20 7.53
N ALA A 8 29.79 5.05 7.69
CA ALA A 8 30.39 4.22 8.73
C ALA A 8 30.44 4.90 10.11
N THR A 9 30.32 6.22 10.17
CA THR A 9 30.44 7.00 11.43
C THR A 9 29.27 7.94 11.70
N VAL A 10 28.30 8.01 10.80
CA VAL A 10 27.15 8.90 10.91
C VAL A 10 26.28 8.53 12.11
N SER A 11 25.97 9.51 12.96
CA SER A 11 25.04 9.33 14.08
C SER A 11 23.59 9.63 13.67
N GLY A 12 22.63 9.24 14.51
CA GLY A 12 21.23 9.63 14.33
C GLY A 12 21.04 11.15 14.34
N ASP A 13 21.77 11.85 15.20
CA ASP A 13 21.72 13.31 15.31
C ASP A 13 22.28 13.99 14.04
N ASP A 14 23.33 13.42 13.44
CA ASP A 14 23.86 13.91 12.17
C ASP A 14 22.82 13.79 11.06
N LEU A 15 22.10 12.66 10.99
CA LEU A 15 21.01 12.46 10.01
C LEU A 15 19.84 13.42 10.26
N LEU A 16 19.46 13.64 11.52
CA LEU A 16 18.42 14.60 11.89
C LEU A 16 18.83 16.04 11.55
N SER A 17 20.11 16.38 11.67
CA SER A 17 20.63 17.70 11.30
C SER A 17 20.55 18.01 9.80
N LEU A 18 20.40 16.98 8.94
CA LEU A 18 20.18 17.14 7.50
C LEU A 18 18.79 17.68 7.17
N ALA A 19 17.81 17.49 8.06
CA ALA A 19 16.44 17.93 7.83
C ALA A 19 16.37 19.46 7.93
N SER A 20 16.10 20.12 6.82
CA SER A 20 15.84 21.57 6.84
C SER A 20 14.58 21.86 7.68
N PRO A 21 14.47 23.05 8.29
CA PRO A 21 13.25 23.45 9.00
C PRO A 21 11.98 23.26 8.16
N ALA A 22 12.04 23.58 6.86
CA ALA A 22 10.93 23.37 5.93
C ALA A 22 10.54 21.89 5.75
N ALA A 23 11.50 20.95 5.84
CA ALA A 23 11.20 19.53 5.80
C ALA A 23 10.51 19.06 7.10
N LEU A 24 10.92 19.60 8.25
CA LEU A 24 10.27 19.33 9.54
C LEU A 24 8.85 19.88 9.57
N ASP A 25 8.63 21.10 9.06
CA ASP A 25 7.29 21.69 8.93
C ASP A 25 6.39 20.84 8.03
N GLN A 26 6.93 20.30 6.93
CA GLN A 26 6.19 19.39 6.06
C GLN A 26 5.84 18.08 6.77
N LEU A 27 6.75 17.48 7.53
CA LEU A 27 6.47 16.27 8.28
C LEU A 27 5.39 16.51 9.34
N ALA A 28 5.47 17.63 10.06
CA ALA A 28 4.45 18.03 11.04
C ALA A 28 3.08 18.18 10.37
N ALA A 29 2.99 18.88 9.23
CA ALA A 29 1.75 19.03 8.49
C ALA A 29 1.17 17.69 8.00
N LEU A 30 2.00 16.75 7.52
CA LEU A 30 1.54 15.41 7.12
C LEU A 30 1.01 14.61 8.32
N ARG A 31 1.69 14.72 9.47
CA ARG A 31 1.26 14.09 10.72
C ARG A 31 -0.09 14.65 11.19
N GLU A 32 -0.27 15.96 11.16
CA GLU A 32 -1.55 16.61 11.51
C GLU A 32 -2.69 16.08 10.65
N GLN A 33 -2.47 15.88 9.34
CA GLN A 33 -3.49 15.28 8.45
C GLN A 33 -3.81 13.84 8.85
N ALA A 34 -2.80 13.04 9.20
CA ALA A 34 -3.01 11.67 9.66
C ALA A 34 -3.79 11.64 10.98
N GLU A 35 -3.44 12.49 11.95
CA GLU A 35 -4.14 12.61 13.24
C GLU A 35 -5.57 13.11 13.10
N ALA A 36 -5.85 13.97 12.12
CA ALA A 36 -7.19 14.49 11.87
C ALA A 36 -8.09 13.52 11.09
N VAL A 37 -7.53 12.69 10.21
CA VAL A 37 -8.31 11.88 9.26
C VAL A 37 -8.09 10.39 9.44
N LEU A 38 -6.84 9.93 9.30
CA LEU A 38 -6.52 8.50 9.30
C LEU A 38 -6.72 7.87 10.69
N VAL A 39 -6.16 8.48 11.73
CA VAL A 39 -6.21 7.92 13.10
C VAL A 39 -7.65 7.78 13.58
N PRO A 40 -8.54 8.80 13.51
CA PRO A 40 -9.92 8.64 13.97
C PRO A 40 -10.72 7.60 13.19
N ALA A 41 -10.42 7.43 11.89
CA ALA A 41 -11.08 6.42 11.06
C ALA A 41 -10.71 4.99 11.46
N LEU A 42 -9.50 4.77 12.01
CA LEU A 42 -9.02 3.43 12.37
C LEU A 42 -9.05 3.14 13.87
N ALA A 43 -9.00 4.16 14.74
CA ALA A 43 -8.75 4.01 16.18
C ALA A 43 -9.77 3.14 16.95
N THR A 44 -11.00 3.02 16.43
CA THR A 44 -12.05 2.20 17.06
C THR A 44 -12.04 0.74 16.59
N ARG A 45 -11.21 0.40 15.60
CA ARG A 45 -11.11 -0.95 15.06
C ARG A 45 -10.41 -1.88 16.05
N THR A 46 -10.91 -3.11 16.15
CA THR A 46 -10.38 -4.15 17.05
C THR A 46 -9.93 -5.35 16.24
N GLY A 47 -8.74 -5.88 16.53
CA GLY A 47 -8.12 -6.96 15.76
C GLY A 47 -6.61 -6.77 15.64
N THR A 48 -6.00 -7.46 14.68
CA THR A 48 -4.55 -7.40 14.44
C THR A 48 -4.13 -6.04 13.89
N TRP A 49 -3.07 -5.46 14.46
CA TRP A 49 -2.40 -4.27 13.95
C TRP A 49 -0.95 -4.61 13.63
N SER A 50 -0.47 -4.19 12.46
CA SER A 50 0.93 -4.43 12.06
C SER A 50 1.41 -3.29 11.17
N VAL A 51 2.46 -2.59 11.59
CA VAL A 51 3.17 -1.61 10.75
C VAL A 51 4.22 -2.36 9.94
N GLY A 52 4.27 -2.17 8.63
CA GLY A 52 5.16 -2.93 7.75
C GLY A 52 4.92 -4.45 7.85
N PRO A 53 3.68 -4.95 7.64
CA PRO A 53 3.40 -6.38 7.72
C PRO A 53 4.32 -7.18 6.77
N THR A 54 4.78 -8.33 7.25
CA THR A 54 5.35 -9.37 6.38
C THR A 54 4.23 -10.33 6.03
N PHE A 55 3.94 -10.47 4.74
CA PHE A 55 2.92 -11.42 4.27
C PHE A 55 3.53 -12.80 4.07
N THR A 56 2.69 -13.83 4.04
CA THR A 56 3.14 -15.20 3.70
C THR A 56 3.79 -15.24 2.31
N GLY A 57 3.32 -14.41 1.38
CA GLY A 57 3.91 -14.25 0.05
C GLY A 57 5.21 -13.43 0.00
N SER A 58 5.61 -12.77 1.10
CA SER A 58 6.86 -12.01 1.15
C SER A 58 8.11 -12.87 0.92
N VAL A 59 8.00 -14.20 1.06
CA VAL A 59 9.07 -15.15 0.72
C VAL A 59 9.35 -15.26 -0.79
N LEU A 60 8.37 -14.89 -1.64
CA LEU A 60 8.50 -14.93 -3.10
C LEU A 60 8.75 -13.54 -3.69
N MET A 61 8.25 -12.49 -3.04
CA MET A 61 8.40 -11.12 -3.48
C MET A 61 8.44 -10.18 -2.26
N ASN A 62 9.49 -9.37 -2.15
CA ASN A 62 9.54 -8.34 -1.12
C ASN A 62 8.33 -7.40 -1.28
N ALA A 63 7.59 -7.23 -0.19
CA ALA A 63 6.39 -6.44 -0.16
C ALA A 63 6.36 -5.62 1.12
N ASP A 64 6.23 -4.31 0.94
CA ASP A 64 6.30 -3.31 2.01
C ASP A 64 4.98 -2.52 2.02
N ALA A 65 3.89 -3.15 2.45
CA ALA A 65 2.66 -2.39 2.75
C ALA A 65 2.90 -1.56 4.02
N ASP A 66 2.23 -0.41 4.17
CA ASP A 66 2.50 0.47 5.31
C ASP A 66 1.89 -0.05 6.62
N LEU A 67 0.63 -0.48 6.60
CA LEU A 67 -0.12 -0.81 7.81
C LEU A 67 -1.25 -1.83 7.57
N ILE A 68 -1.42 -2.76 8.50
CA ILE A 68 -2.66 -3.51 8.72
C ILE A 68 -3.34 -2.95 9.97
N ALA A 69 -4.64 -2.65 9.85
CA ALA A 69 -5.50 -2.25 10.95
C ALA A 69 -6.79 -3.08 10.94
N ALA A 70 -6.80 -4.19 11.69
CA ALA A 70 -7.95 -5.09 11.86
C ALA A 70 -8.62 -5.53 10.55
N GLY A 71 -7.86 -6.15 9.65
CA GLY A 71 -8.38 -6.60 8.35
C GLY A 71 -8.49 -5.50 7.29
N THR A 72 -8.07 -4.26 7.61
CA THR A 72 -7.88 -3.19 6.62
C THR A 72 -6.39 -3.09 6.26
N LEU A 73 -6.04 -3.28 4.98
CA LEU A 73 -4.71 -2.95 4.45
C LEU A 73 -4.66 -1.48 4.09
N VAL A 74 -3.74 -0.73 4.68
CA VAL A 74 -3.63 0.72 4.54
C VAL A 74 -2.32 1.06 3.83
N GLU A 75 -2.46 1.81 2.73
CA GLU A 75 -1.36 2.41 1.97
C GLU A 75 -1.37 3.93 2.19
N ILE A 76 -0.23 4.51 2.54
CA ILE A 76 -0.04 5.93 2.81
C ILE A 76 0.81 6.56 1.71
N LYS A 77 0.26 7.55 1.01
CA LYS A 77 0.97 8.31 -0.03
C LYS A 77 1.08 9.79 0.34
N THR A 78 2.21 10.40 -0.02
CA THR A 78 2.49 11.84 0.20
C THR A 78 2.56 12.63 -1.12
N VAL A 79 1.95 12.07 -2.19
CA VAL A 79 2.07 12.58 -3.56
C VAL A 79 1.60 14.03 -3.68
N LEU A 80 2.41 14.84 -4.37
CA LEU A 80 2.14 16.26 -4.59
C LEU A 80 0.96 16.50 -5.53
N GLY A 81 0.71 15.55 -6.44
CA GLY A 81 -0.31 15.66 -7.47
C GLY A 81 0.02 16.68 -8.56
N SER A 82 -0.89 16.80 -9.51
CA SER A 82 -0.80 17.69 -10.66
C SER A 82 -1.28 19.10 -10.31
N LYS A 83 -0.78 20.10 -11.04
CA LYS A 83 -1.16 21.50 -10.86
C LYS A 83 -2.28 21.87 -11.85
N ARG A 84 -3.34 22.51 -11.36
CA ARG A 84 -4.38 23.11 -12.18
C ARG A 84 -3.93 24.49 -12.71
N ALA A 85 -4.65 25.01 -13.70
CA ALA A 85 -4.40 26.33 -14.27
C ALA A 85 -4.50 27.47 -13.24
N ASP A 86 -5.38 27.32 -12.24
CA ASP A 86 -5.56 28.27 -11.13
C ASP A 86 -4.46 28.18 -10.04
N GLY A 87 -3.50 27.27 -10.19
CA GLY A 87 -2.42 27.06 -9.25
C GLY A 87 -2.72 26.07 -8.12
N SER A 88 -3.98 25.65 -7.95
CA SER A 88 -4.35 24.58 -7.01
C SER A 88 -3.76 23.24 -7.46
N ARG A 89 -3.65 22.29 -6.52
CA ARG A 89 -3.18 20.93 -6.82
C ARG A 89 -4.30 19.91 -6.70
N TYR A 90 -4.14 18.79 -7.38
CA TYR A 90 -5.03 17.64 -7.26
C TYR A 90 -4.27 16.34 -7.40
N ALA A 91 -4.73 15.33 -6.68
CA ALA A 91 -4.27 13.97 -6.84
C ALA A 91 -5.32 13.16 -7.60
N THR A 92 -4.84 12.21 -8.40
CA THR A 92 -5.65 11.18 -9.03
C THR A 92 -5.15 9.83 -8.59
N LEU A 93 -6.05 8.86 -8.45
CA LEU A 93 -5.68 7.47 -8.25
C LEU A 93 -5.17 6.89 -9.58
N ASP A 94 -3.92 6.45 -9.60
CA ASP A 94 -3.34 5.71 -10.73
C ASP A 94 -3.72 4.22 -10.61
N ALA A 95 -4.04 3.60 -11.75
CA ALA A 95 -4.27 2.15 -11.83
C ALA A 95 -3.08 1.36 -11.26
N LYS A 96 -1.83 1.84 -11.43
CA LYS A 96 -0.65 1.19 -10.83
C LYS A 96 -0.71 1.14 -9.31
N VAL A 97 -1.21 2.21 -8.67
CA VAL A 97 -1.36 2.25 -7.20
C VAL A 97 -2.46 1.28 -6.77
N LEU A 98 -3.57 1.22 -7.52
CA LEU A 98 -4.63 0.26 -7.23
C LEU A 98 -4.12 -1.19 -7.35
N PHE A 99 -3.43 -1.53 -8.44
CA PHE A 99 -2.88 -2.87 -8.62
C PHE A 99 -1.78 -3.21 -7.61
N GLN A 100 -0.99 -2.24 -7.16
CA GLN A 100 -0.03 -2.42 -6.07
C GLN A 100 -0.75 -2.85 -4.77
N ILE A 101 -1.79 -2.11 -4.38
CA ILE A 101 -2.57 -2.39 -3.16
C ILE A 101 -3.26 -3.75 -3.25
N LEU A 102 -3.86 -4.08 -4.39
CA LEU A 102 -4.45 -5.41 -4.64
C LEU A 102 -3.39 -6.51 -4.57
N GLY A 103 -2.21 -6.28 -5.15
CA GLY A 103 -1.07 -7.20 -5.06
C GLY A 103 -0.70 -7.50 -3.62
N TYR A 104 -0.59 -6.48 -2.75
CA TYR A 104 -0.34 -6.71 -1.33
C TYR A 104 -1.43 -7.53 -0.64
N ALA A 105 -2.71 -7.24 -0.93
CA ALA A 105 -3.82 -8.01 -0.37
C ALA A 105 -3.80 -9.49 -0.80
N LEU A 106 -3.33 -9.77 -2.03
CA LEU A 106 -3.18 -11.12 -2.55
C LEU A 106 -1.96 -11.86 -2.01
N LEU A 107 -0.96 -11.19 -1.42
CA LEU A 107 0.20 -11.84 -0.79
C LEU A 107 -0.11 -12.49 0.55
N ASP A 108 -1.24 -12.15 1.17
CA ASP A 108 -1.76 -12.79 2.39
C ASP A 108 -2.39 -14.16 2.07
N PHE A 109 -1.59 -15.06 1.48
CA PHE A 109 -2.04 -16.35 0.91
C PHE A 109 -2.87 -17.19 1.88
N HIS A 110 -2.51 -17.17 3.16
CA HIS A 110 -3.18 -17.97 4.20
C HIS A 110 -4.25 -17.20 4.99
N ASP A 111 -4.63 -16.00 4.54
CA ASP A 111 -5.60 -15.12 5.21
C ASP A 111 -5.22 -14.78 6.67
N GLU A 112 -3.92 -14.63 6.95
CA GLU A 112 -3.41 -14.38 8.31
C GLU A 112 -3.84 -13.01 8.85
N PHE A 113 -3.87 -12.01 7.97
CA PHE A 113 -4.32 -10.67 8.32
C PHE A 113 -5.83 -10.47 8.11
N THR A 114 -6.53 -11.48 7.59
CA THR A 114 -7.98 -11.44 7.34
C THR A 114 -8.40 -10.19 6.54
N ILE A 115 -7.64 -9.85 5.50
CA ILE A 115 -7.81 -8.58 4.76
C ILE A 115 -9.15 -8.59 4.03
N ARG A 116 -10.06 -7.68 4.41
CA ARG A 116 -11.39 -7.49 3.79
C ARG A 116 -11.61 -6.08 3.27
N GLU A 117 -10.78 -5.15 3.69
CA GLU A 117 -10.81 -3.76 3.23
C GLU A 117 -9.42 -3.33 2.79
N VAL A 118 -9.37 -2.41 1.84
CA VAL A 118 -8.14 -1.68 1.52
C VAL A 118 -8.41 -0.19 1.63
N ALA A 119 -7.42 0.53 2.13
CA ALA A 119 -7.49 1.95 2.35
C ALA A 119 -6.28 2.64 1.71
N LEU A 120 -6.54 3.75 1.02
CA LEU A 120 -5.50 4.64 0.53
C LEU A 120 -5.64 5.98 1.25
N PHE A 121 -4.61 6.35 2.01
CA PHE A 121 -4.53 7.65 2.64
C PHE A 121 -3.53 8.55 1.90
N ASN A 122 -4.02 9.64 1.33
CA ASN A 122 -3.16 10.71 0.84
C ASN A 122 -2.99 11.77 1.93
N ALA A 123 -1.86 11.71 2.63
CA ALA A 123 -1.55 12.60 3.75
C ALA A 123 -1.43 14.07 3.32
N ARG A 124 -1.06 14.36 2.07
CA ARG A 124 -0.93 15.75 1.60
C ARG A 124 -2.27 16.42 1.32
N PHE A 125 -3.29 15.64 1.00
CA PHE A 125 -4.65 16.12 0.74
C PHE A 125 -5.62 15.81 1.88
N GLY A 126 -5.17 15.17 2.97
CA GLY A 126 -6.04 14.73 4.06
C GLY A 126 -7.16 13.82 3.57
N HIS A 127 -6.91 13.03 2.53
CA HIS A 127 -7.96 12.24 1.88
C HIS A 127 -7.76 10.76 2.16
N LEU A 128 -8.77 10.14 2.76
CA LEU A 128 -8.84 8.71 3.01
C LEU A 128 -9.95 8.11 2.16
N ALA A 129 -9.60 7.14 1.33
CA ALA A 129 -10.57 6.29 0.66
C ALA A 129 -10.43 4.87 1.22
N ILE A 130 -11.58 4.25 1.53
CA ILE A 130 -11.66 2.87 2.01
C ILE A 130 -12.63 2.13 1.09
N TRP A 131 -12.23 0.95 0.65
CA TRP A 131 -13.04 0.09 -0.19
C TRP A 131 -13.11 -1.30 0.39
N ASN A 132 -14.24 -1.97 0.16
CA ASN A 132 -14.32 -3.41 0.31
C ASN A 132 -13.39 -4.07 -0.71
N LEU A 133 -12.57 -5.03 -0.27
CA LEU A 133 -11.60 -5.71 -1.13
C LEU A 133 -12.29 -6.52 -2.23
N GLN A 134 -13.39 -7.20 -1.91
CA GLN A 134 -14.13 -8.02 -2.87
C GLN A 134 -14.71 -7.17 -4.00
N ASP A 135 -15.32 -6.02 -3.67
CA ASP A 135 -15.87 -5.10 -4.67
C ASP A 135 -14.78 -4.57 -5.62
N LEU A 136 -13.58 -4.29 -5.11
CA LEU A 136 -12.45 -3.88 -5.95
C LEU A 136 -11.94 -5.00 -6.85
N LEU A 137 -11.85 -6.23 -6.33
CA LEU A 137 -11.42 -7.39 -7.12
C LEU A 137 -12.42 -7.70 -8.24
N ASP A 138 -13.71 -7.72 -7.92
CA ASP A 138 -14.78 -7.93 -8.90
C ASP A 138 -14.77 -6.83 -9.98
N GLY A 139 -14.61 -5.57 -9.54
CA GLY A 139 -14.52 -4.42 -10.43
C GLY A 139 -13.29 -4.46 -11.35
N ALA A 140 -12.13 -4.84 -10.82
CA ALA A 140 -10.89 -4.97 -11.60
C ALA A 140 -10.95 -6.15 -12.59
N ALA A 141 -11.60 -7.26 -12.21
CA ALA A 141 -11.79 -8.43 -13.06
C ALA A 141 -12.93 -8.25 -14.07
N GLY A 142 -13.81 -7.28 -13.87
CA GLY A 142 -15.04 -7.08 -14.65
C GLY A 142 -16.09 -8.19 -14.45
N ARG A 143 -15.91 -9.04 -13.42
CA ARG A 143 -16.77 -10.17 -13.08
C ARG A 143 -16.54 -10.58 -11.62
N PRO A 144 -17.48 -11.30 -10.99
CA PRO A 144 -17.24 -11.90 -9.69
C PRO A 144 -16.03 -12.85 -9.70
N VAL A 145 -15.21 -12.74 -8.66
CA VAL A 145 -14.03 -13.58 -8.42
C VAL A 145 -13.98 -14.03 -6.97
N GLU A 146 -13.34 -15.16 -6.69
CA GLU A 146 -13.16 -15.62 -5.31
C GLU A 146 -11.76 -15.25 -4.82
N LEU A 147 -11.68 -14.49 -3.72
CA LEU A 147 -10.41 -14.02 -3.16
C LEU A 147 -9.44 -15.18 -2.86
N SER A 148 -9.93 -16.29 -2.33
CA SER A 148 -9.10 -17.46 -2.02
C SER A 148 -8.50 -18.09 -3.29
N SER A 149 -9.28 -18.21 -4.36
CA SER A 149 -8.79 -18.68 -5.67
C SER A 149 -7.76 -17.73 -6.26
N LEU A 150 -8.02 -16.42 -6.21
CA LEU A 150 -7.06 -15.42 -6.71
C LEU A 150 -5.74 -15.42 -5.93
N ARG A 151 -5.78 -15.64 -4.62
CA ARG A 151 -4.55 -15.80 -3.81
C ARG A 151 -3.74 -17.02 -4.24
N ALA A 152 -4.41 -18.16 -4.49
CA ALA A 152 -3.75 -19.37 -4.96
C ALA A 152 -3.16 -19.18 -6.38
N GLU A 153 -3.92 -18.58 -7.31
CA GLU A 153 -3.44 -18.25 -8.65
C GLU A 153 -2.26 -17.28 -8.62
N PHE A 154 -2.31 -16.26 -7.75
CA PHE A 154 -1.24 -15.29 -7.60
C PHE A 154 0.02 -15.91 -6.96
N GLU A 155 -0.14 -16.81 -5.99
CA GLU A 155 0.95 -17.60 -5.43
C GLU A 155 1.64 -18.43 -6.53
N GLU A 156 0.87 -19.16 -7.33
CA GLU A 156 1.40 -19.96 -8.44
C GLU A 156 2.11 -19.10 -9.48
N PHE A 157 1.53 -17.95 -9.86
CA PHE A 157 2.14 -16.99 -10.76
C PHE A 157 3.50 -16.50 -10.26
N LEU A 158 3.62 -16.14 -8.98
CA LEU A 158 4.88 -15.68 -8.39
C LEU A 158 5.93 -16.80 -8.32
N ARG A 159 5.52 -18.05 -8.07
CA ARG A 159 6.43 -19.21 -8.07
C ARG A 159 7.00 -19.50 -9.46
N ASN A 160 6.25 -19.17 -10.52
CA ASN A 160 6.64 -19.38 -11.91
C ASN A 160 7.32 -18.14 -12.55
N GLU A 161 7.94 -17.27 -11.75
CA GLU A 161 8.63 -16.05 -12.20
C GLU A 161 7.76 -15.07 -13.01
N GLY A 162 6.43 -15.15 -12.85
CA GLY A 162 5.50 -14.32 -13.59
C GLY A 162 5.16 -14.83 -15.00
N GLU A 163 5.52 -16.06 -15.34
CA GLU A 163 5.00 -16.73 -16.53
C GLU A 163 3.57 -17.22 -16.26
N PRO A 164 2.58 -16.85 -17.10
CA PRO A 164 1.22 -17.32 -16.93
C PRO A 164 1.16 -18.83 -17.14
N VAL A 165 0.49 -19.54 -16.23
CA VAL A 165 0.19 -20.96 -16.39
C VAL A 165 -0.85 -21.12 -17.49
N VAL A 166 -0.38 -21.33 -18.72
CA VAL A 166 -1.26 -21.68 -19.83
C VAL A 166 -1.68 -23.14 -19.62
N GLU A 167 -2.90 -23.37 -19.13
CA GLU A 167 -3.54 -24.67 -19.30
C GLU A 167 -3.69 -24.94 -20.80
N VAL A 168 -2.73 -25.66 -21.39
CA VAL A 168 -2.89 -26.24 -22.71
C VAL A 168 -3.96 -27.33 -22.60
N ARG A 169 -5.23 -26.94 -22.77
CA ARG A 169 -6.29 -27.90 -23.06
C ARG A 169 -5.96 -28.56 -24.39
N ARG A 170 -5.31 -29.72 -24.35
CA ARG A 170 -5.21 -30.62 -25.50
C ARG A 170 -6.62 -31.04 -25.89
N ALA A 171 -7.20 -30.35 -26.86
CA ALA A 171 -8.36 -30.84 -27.58
C ALA A 171 -7.95 -32.17 -28.24
N HIS A 172 -8.40 -33.27 -27.66
CA HIS A 172 -8.55 -34.52 -28.38
C HIS A 172 -9.88 -34.43 -29.14
N VAL A 173 -9.83 -34.06 -30.43
CA VAL A 173 -10.51 -34.76 -31.55
C VAL A 173 -9.73 -34.42 -32.82
#